data_AF-A0A0F9SUA6-F1
#
_entry.id   AF-A0A0F9SUA6-F1
#
_cell.length_a   1.000
_cell.length_b   1.000
_cell.length_c   1.000
_cell.angle_alpha   90.00
_cell.angle_beta   90.00
_cell.angle_gamma   90.00
#
_symmetry.space_group_name_H-M   'P 1'
#
loop_
_entity.id
_entity.type
_entity.pdbx_description
1 polymer ?
#
loop_
_entity_poly.entity_id
_entity_poly.type
_entity_poly.pdbx_seq_one_letter_code
_entity_poly.pdbx_strand_id
1 'polypeptide(L)'
;MTEEEIPPTKKALDEALELSDEIIRNIELSEIPLANIALRTARLARLTNNFNMIKIMELEISGYSNESTGFVPKDQWEIGMEANRQYQAEDKKFLIYPESIEQLEGEIRFNQTALEVARDADISFSSANPRQSPRTYTGNWKERTEIRKRNAIISKRLASRRSLIYQYVLKKYLELRFSNISDDIFANIREKVDENIGKLVPDSVTRFNAVYEYLNSENTENWSNAIHSCRRILEDLANAVYPPNEDKQKVIDGQETTIKLDKEHYINRILEFITESSDSQTYQRVVGSQLKFIGDRLNSLLNASHKGTHATIVSKDDANRIVVYTYLLIGDILSLVKE
;
A
#
# COMPACT_ATOMS: atom_id res chain seq x y z
N MET A 1 -1.69 -22.62 10.01
CA MET A 1 -2.85 -21.83 10.47
C MET A 1 -2.72 -20.48 9.80
N THR A 2 -3.55 -20.20 8.82
CA THR A 2 -3.67 -18.87 8.22
C THR A 2 -4.18 -17.95 9.33
N GLU A 3 -3.30 -17.11 9.89
CA GLU A 3 -3.72 -16.05 10.80
C GLU A 3 -4.77 -15.23 10.05
N GLU A 4 -6.02 -15.24 10.51
CA GLU A 4 -7.05 -14.31 10.06
C GLU A 4 -6.53 -12.90 10.42
N GLU A 5 -5.88 -12.25 9.46
CA GLU A 5 -5.44 -10.87 9.58
C GLU A 5 -6.69 -10.01 9.76
N ILE A 6 -6.98 -9.64 11.00
CA ILE A 6 -8.04 -8.69 11.33
C ILE A 6 -7.72 -7.42 10.53
N PRO A 7 -8.61 -6.97 9.61
CA PRO A 7 -8.31 -5.80 8.81
C PRO A 7 -8.23 -4.56 9.73
N PRO A 8 -7.17 -3.74 9.62
CA PRO A 8 -7.02 -2.55 10.42
C PRO A 8 -8.14 -1.54 10.12
N THR A 9 -8.56 -0.78 11.15
CA THR A 9 -9.56 0.27 10.99
C THR A 9 -8.99 1.43 10.17
N LYS A 10 -9.83 2.15 9.39
CA LYS A 10 -9.39 3.30 8.58
C LYS A 10 -8.58 4.34 9.37
N LYS A 11 -9.05 4.69 10.58
CA LYS A 11 -8.33 5.62 11.49
C LYS A 11 -6.93 5.10 11.89
N ALA A 12 -6.78 3.78 12.05
CA ALA A 12 -5.49 3.18 12.37
C ALA A 12 -4.53 3.19 11.16
N LEU A 13 -5.05 3.12 9.94
CA LEU A 13 -4.27 3.24 8.71
C LEU A 13 -3.73 4.66 8.51
N ASP A 14 -4.54 5.68 8.78
CA ASP A 14 -4.11 7.09 8.72
C ASP A 14 -3.02 7.37 9.77
N GLU A 15 -3.23 6.90 11.02
CA GLU A 15 -2.21 6.99 12.08
C GLU A 15 -0.93 6.22 11.72
N ALA A 16 -1.05 5.07 11.05
CA ALA A 16 0.10 4.29 10.60
C ALA A 16 0.89 5.03 9.51
N LEU A 17 0.21 5.76 8.62
CA LEU A 17 0.86 6.57 7.58
C LEU A 17 1.67 7.71 8.21
N GLU A 18 1.08 8.48 9.12
CA GLU A 18 1.78 9.55 9.83
C GLU A 18 2.98 9.02 10.62
N LEU A 19 2.80 7.91 11.34
CA LEU A 19 3.86 7.29 12.13
C LEU A 19 4.99 6.75 11.23
N SER A 20 4.67 6.20 10.06
CA SER A 20 5.67 5.70 9.12
C SER A 20 6.55 6.81 8.54
N ASP A 21 5.96 7.96 8.22
CA ASP A 21 6.68 9.14 7.74
C ASP A 21 7.61 9.69 8.84
N GLU A 22 7.11 9.76 10.08
CA GLU A 22 7.89 10.17 11.23
C GLU A 22 9.09 9.21 11.46
N ILE A 23 8.88 7.90 11.36
CA ILE A 23 9.97 6.92 11.52
C ILE A 23 11.03 7.07 10.42
N ILE A 24 10.63 7.21 9.15
CA ILE A 24 11.57 7.42 8.03
C ILE A 24 12.40 8.67 8.28
N ARG A 25 11.75 9.80 8.60
CA ARG A 25 12.43 11.07 8.92
C ARG A 25 13.44 10.91 10.06
N ASN A 26 13.06 10.22 11.14
CA ASN A 26 13.96 9.97 12.27
C ASN A 26 15.18 9.11 11.88
N ILE A 27 15.00 8.13 11.00
CA ILE A 27 16.10 7.28 10.51
C ILE A 27 17.02 8.09 9.59
N GLU A 28 16.49 8.90 8.67
CA GLU A 28 17.29 9.67 7.71
C GLU A 28 18.09 10.77 8.38
N LEU A 29 17.43 11.56 9.26
CA LEU A 29 18.05 12.66 9.99
C LEU A 29 18.84 12.20 11.23
N SER A 30 18.71 10.93 11.62
CA SER A 30 19.35 10.34 12.80
C SER A 30 19.04 11.12 14.10
N GLU A 31 17.80 11.59 14.26
CA GLU A 31 17.35 12.43 15.39
C GLU A 31 17.23 11.64 16.70
N ILE A 32 16.88 10.34 16.62
CA ILE A 32 16.55 9.48 17.76
C ILE A 32 17.41 8.20 17.74
N PRO A 33 17.79 7.63 18.89
CA PRO A 33 18.43 6.31 18.97
C PRO A 33 17.62 5.19 18.30
N LEU A 34 18.31 4.20 17.72
CA LEU A 34 17.69 3.12 16.96
C LEU A 34 16.77 2.26 17.83
N ALA A 35 17.07 2.10 19.12
CA ALA A 35 16.22 1.37 20.06
C ALA A 35 14.81 2.00 20.18
N ASN A 36 14.72 3.33 20.25
CA ASN A 36 13.44 4.05 20.28
C ASN A 36 12.72 3.99 18.93
N ILE A 37 13.46 3.99 17.82
CA ILE A 37 12.92 3.78 16.48
C ILE A 37 12.32 2.37 16.36
N ALA A 38 12.96 1.34 16.93
CA ALA A 38 12.44 -0.02 16.97
C ALA A 38 11.11 -0.10 17.75
N LEU A 39 10.98 0.62 18.88
CA LEU A 39 9.71 0.72 19.62
C LEU A 39 8.58 1.36 18.80
N ARG A 40 8.89 2.43 18.06
CA ARG A 40 7.92 3.06 17.15
C ARG A 40 7.55 2.14 15.99
N THR A 41 8.52 1.37 15.49
CA THR A 41 8.28 0.36 14.44
C THR A 41 7.39 -0.77 14.96
N ALA A 42 7.56 -1.20 16.21
CA ALA A 42 6.66 -2.15 16.85
C ALA A 42 5.22 -1.60 16.97
N ARG A 43 5.08 -0.30 17.29
CA ARG A 43 3.76 0.37 17.27
C ARG A 43 3.15 0.38 15.87
N LEU A 44 3.93 0.67 14.83
CA LEU A 44 3.47 0.62 13.44
C LEU A 44 3.04 -0.81 13.04
N ALA A 45 3.80 -1.82 13.46
CA ALA A 45 3.43 -3.22 13.22
C ALA A 45 2.12 -3.60 13.92
N ARG A 46 1.84 -3.04 15.12
CA ARG A 46 0.54 -3.19 15.80
C ARG A 46 -0.61 -2.52 15.05
N LEU A 47 -0.42 -1.30 14.55
CA LEU A 47 -1.46 -0.60 13.77
C LEU A 47 -1.80 -1.32 12.47
N THR A 48 -0.82 -1.99 11.87
CA THR A 48 -0.97 -2.77 10.63
C THR A 48 -1.29 -4.26 10.86
N ASN A 49 -1.49 -4.68 12.11
CA ASN A 49 -1.74 -6.07 12.53
C ASN A 49 -0.72 -7.09 12.03
N ASN A 50 0.54 -6.68 11.83
CA ASN A 50 1.62 -7.59 11.43
C ASN A 50 2.24 -8.27 12.65
N PHE A 51 1.69 -9.42 13.05
CA PHE A 51 2.11 -10.16 14.24
C PHE A 51 3.56 -10.66 14.19
N ASN A 52 4.06 -11.01 13.00
CA ASN A 52 5.45 -11.43 12.86
C ASN A 52 6.42 -10.29 13.18
N MET A 53 6.19 -9.10 12.58
CA MET A 53 7.07 -7.96 12.82
C MET A 53 7.00 -7.45 14.27
N ILE A 54 5.86 -7.58 14.95
CA ILE A 54 5.75 -7.29 16.39
C ILE A 54 6.73 -8.18 17.17
N LYS A 55 6.70 -9.50 16.94
CA LYS A 55 7.59 -10.45 17.62
C LYS A 55 9.07 -10.18 17.30
N ILE A 56 9.40 -9.88 16.04
CA ILE A 56 10.77 -9.49 15.65
C ILE A 56 11.21 -8.26 16.45
N MET A 57 10.41 -7.19 16.47
CA MET A 57 10.78 -5.95 17.15
C MET A 57 10.87 -6.13 18.67
N GLU A 58 9.99 -6.91 19.28
CA GLU A 58 10.06 -7.24 20.72
C GLU A 58 11.38 -7.93 21.08
N LEU A 59 11.84 -8.90 20.27
CA LEU A 59 13.14 -9.56 20.46
C LEU A 59 14.33 -8.63 20.16
N GLU A 60 14.19 -7.72 19.19
CA GLU A 60 15.22 -6.73 18.88
C GLU A 60 15.43 -5.72 20.04
N ILE A 61 14.37 -5.41 20.78
CA ILE A 61 14.41 -4.51 21.95
C ILE A 61 14.86 -5.24 23.21
N SER A 62 14.22 -6.38 23.53
CA SER A 62 14.51 -7.14 24.76
C SER A 62 15.82 -7.93 24.70
N GLY A 63 16.30 -8.25 23.49
CA GLY A 63 17.37 -9.20 23.28
C GLY A 63 16.84 -10.63 23.22
N TYR A 64 17.62 -11.52 22.64
CA TYR A 64 17.27 -12.93 22.54
C TYR A 64 17.69 -13.61 23.85
N SER A 65 16.77 -14.36 24.45
CA SER A 65 17.04 -15.04 25.71
C SER A 65 18.16 -16.05 25.50
N ASN A 66 19.28 -15.87 26.20
CA ASN A 66 20.27 -16.92 26.37
C ASN A 66 19.87 -17.72 27.60
N GLU A 67 19.38 -18.95 27.41
CA GLU A 67 19.33 -19.88 28.53
C GLU A 67 20.77 -20.04 29.07
N SER A 68 20.92 -20.37 30.37
CA SER A 68 22.26 -20.52 31.00
C SER A 68 23.20 -21.50 30.27
N THR A 69 22.66 -22.30 29.35
CA THR A 69 23.33 -23.23 28.44
C THR A 69 23.93 -22.58 27.17
N GLY A 70 23.67 -21.29 26.92
CA GLY A 70 24.17 -20.55 25.76
C GLY A 70 23.40 -20.76 24.46
N PHE A 71 22.26 -21.46 24.51
CA PHE A 71 21.40 -21.70 23.35
C PHE A 71 20.16 -20.79 23.36
N VAL A 72 19.77 -20.35 22.16
CA VAL A 72 18.53 -19.60 21.92
C VAL A 72 17.40 -20.62 21.68
N PRO A 73 16.21 -20.45 22.29
CA PRO A 73 15.06 -21.30 22.02
C PRO A 73 14.74 -21.39 20.51
N LYS A 74 14.24 -22.54 20.05
CA LYS A 74 13.99 -22.80 18.61
C LYS A 74 13.12 -21.72 17.96
N ASP A 75 12.06 -21.29 18.63
CA ASP A 75 11.12 -20.29 18.11
C ASP A 75 11.79 -18.92 17.92
N GLN A 76 12.62 -18.51 18.89
CA GLN A 76 13.40 -17.27 18.80
C GLN A 76 14.51 -17.38 17.74
N TRP A 77 15.07 -18.57 17.54
CA TRP A 77 16.07 -18.82 16.51
C TRP A 77 15.46 -18.66 15.10
N GLU A 78 14.28 -19.22 14.85
CA GLU A 78 13.58 -19.05 13.57
C GLU A 78 13.27 -17.58 13.26
N ILE A 79 12.80 -16.82 14.26
CA ILE A 79 12.55 -15.37 14.12
C ILE A 79 13.86 -14.60 13.87
N GLY A 80 14.94 -14.97 14.55
CA GLY A 80 16.26 -14.35 14.34
C GLY A 80 16.85 -14.63 12.95
N MET A 81 16.52 -15.79 12.36
CA MET A 81 16.86 -16.12 10.98
C MET A 81 16.08 -15.25 9.99
N GLU A 82 14.76 -15.09 10.18
CA GLU A 82 13.94 -14.17 9.38
C GLU A 82 14.43 -12.72 9.50
N ALA A 83 14.84 -12.31 10.70
CA ALA A 83 15.42 -11.00 10.95
C ALA A 83 16.83 -10.83 10.37
N ASN A 84 17.41 -11.80 9.66
CA ASN A 84 18.76 -11.73 9.09
C ASN A 84 19.87 -11.49 10.13
N ARG A 85 19.77 -12.07 11.33
CA ARG A 85 20.83 -12.01 12.36
C ARG A 85 21.90 -13.09 12.22
N GLN A 86 21.87 -13.86 11.13
CA GLN A 86 22.82 -14.95 10.91
C GLN A 86 24.23 -14.45 10.57
N TYR A 87 25.23 -15.13 11.11
CA TYR A 87 26.61 -15.05 10.64
C TYR A 87 27.22 -16.45 10.55
N GLN A 88 28.13 -16.63 9.61
CA GLN A 88 28.83 -17.90 9.41
C GLN A 88 30.06 -17.94 10.32
N ALA A 89 30.10 -18.90 11.24
CA ALA A 89 31.31 -19.21 12.00
C ALA A 89 32.33 -19.96 11.13
N GLU A 90 33.59 -19.99 11.56
CA GLU A 90 34.69 -20.70 10.87
C GLU A 90 34.35 -22.18 10.59
N ASP A 91 33.52 -22.79 11.44
CA ASP A 91 33.01 -24.18 11.30
C ASP A 91 31.86 -24.35 10.30
N LYS A 92 31.57 -23.36 9.45
CA LYS A 92 30.43 -23.32 8.50
C LYS A 92 29.03 -23.46 9.13
N LYS A 93 28.91 -23.37 10.45
CA LYS A 93 27.63 -23.33 11.17
C LYS A 93 27.06 -21.91 11.16
N PHE A 94 25.76 -21.78 10.93
CA PHE A 94 25.04 -20.52 11.09
C PHE A 94 24.75 -20.27 12.56
N LEU A 95 25.27 -19.16 13.08
CA LEU A 95 25.01 -18.69 14.44
C LEU A 95 24.25 -17.37 14.38
N ILE A 96 23.50 -17.08 15.44
CA ILE A 96 22.76 -15.83 15.63
C ILE A 96 23.41 -15.07 16.78
N TYR A 97 23.54 -13.75 16.64
CA TYR A 97 23.94 -12.90 17.76
C TYR A 97 22.69 -12.49 18.58
N PRO A 98 22.68 -12.70 19.91
CA PRO A 98 21.50 -12.46 20.75
C PRO A 98 21.36 -11.00 21.24
N GLU A 99 22.37 -10.16 21.00
CA GLU A 99 22.47 -8.79 21.52
C GLU A 99 21.26 -7.92 21.12
N SER A 100 20.70 -7.15 22.06
CA SER A 100 19.63 -6.19 21.73
C SER A 100 20.18 -4.96 20.99
N ILE A 101 19.32 -4.21 20.30
CA ILE A 101 19.72 -2.96 19.63
C ILE A 101 20.35 -1.98 20.64
N GLU A 102 19.75 -1.87 21.83
CA GLU A 102 20.26 -0.99 22.88
C GLU A 102 21.63 -1.45 23.40
N GLN A 103 21.86 -2.77 23.53
CA GLN A 103 23.17 -3.32 23.88
C GLN A 103 24.21 -2.98 22.80
N LEU A 104 23.89 -3.13 21.51
CA LEU A 104 24.79 -2.78 20.41
C LEU A 104 25.17 -1.29 20.42
N GLU A 105 24.20 -0.39 20.64
CA GLU A 105 24.43 1.05 20.77
C GLU A 105 25.25 1.39 22.03
N GLY A 106 24.98 0.73 23.14
CA GLY A 106 25.75 0.84 24.37
C GLY A 106 27.20 0.41 24.19
N GLU A 107 27.44 -0.73 23.52
CA GLU A 107 28.78 -1.24 23.28
C GLU A 107 29.59 -0.34 22.35
N ILE A 108 28.99 0.28 21.33
CA ILE A 108 29.70 1.25 20.48
C ILE A 108 30.18 2.44 21.32
N ARG A 109 29.31 3.00 22.17
CA ARG A 109 29.66 4.12 23.07
C ARG A 109 30.74 3.73 24.07
N PHE A 110 30.63 2.53 24.66
CA PHE A 110 31.64 1.99 25.56
C PHE A 110 32.99 1.82 24.84
N ASN A 111 32.99 1.22 23.65
CA ASN A 111 34.20 1.00 22.86
C ASN A 111 34.86 2.31 22.42
N GLN A 112 34.09 3.35 22.10
CA GLN A 112 34.62 4.69 21.81
C GLN A 112 35.34 5.28 23.02
N THR A 113 34.71 5.23 24.21
CA THR A 113 35.32 5.70 25.47
C THR A 113 36.57 4.89 25.80
N ALA A 114 36.52 3.57 25.64
CA ALA A 114 37.67 2.69 25.86
C ALA A 114 38.82 2.99 24.90
N LEU A 115 38.54 3.33 23.63
CA LEU A 115 39.56 3.74 22.66
C LEU A 115 40.25 5.05 23.02
N GLU A 116 39.52 6.00 23.62
CA GLU A 116 40.08 7.26 24.11
C GLU A 116 41.02 7.03 25.29
N VAL A 117 40.63 6.15 26.23
CA VAL A 117 41.45 5.79 27.39
C VAL A 117 42.66 4.95 27.00
N ALA A 118 42.52 4.04 26.04
CA ALA A 118 43.59 3.17 25.57
C ALA A 118 44.64 3.91 24.71
N ARG A 119 44.55 5.23 24.55
CA ARG A 119 45.56 6.04 23.87
C ARG A 119 46.90 5.94 24.61
N ASP A 120 47.97 5.69 23.85
CA ASP A 120 49.33 5.72 24.40
C ASP A 120 49.66 7.11 24.93
N ALA A 121 50.22 7.18 26.14
CA ALA A 121 50.59 8.46 26.75
C ALA A 121 51.64 9.17 25.89
N ASP A 122 51.47 10.49 25.71
CA ASP A 122 52.44 11.33 25.02
C ASP A 122 53.69 11.46 25.91
N ILE A 123 54.66 10.55 25.75
CA ILE A 123 55.93 10.58 26.50
C ILE A 123 56.99 11.37 25.73
N SER A 124 57.55 12.40 26.35
CA SER A 124 58.78 13.06 25.86
C SER A 124 59.98 12.37 26.50
N PHE A 125 60.84 11.78 25.68
CA PHE A 125 62.05 11.11 26.15
C PHE A 125 63.29 11.91 25.73
N SER A 126 64.17 12.20 26.69
CA SER A 126 65.49 12.79 26.46
C SER A 126 66.54 11.97 27.21
N SER A 127 67.57 11.51 26.49
CA SER A 127 68.75 10.85 27.08
C SER A 127 69.95 11.76 26.92
N ALA A 128 70.66 12.00 28.02
CA ALA A 128 71.95 12.71 28.01
C ALA A 128 73.08 11.86 27.39
N ASN A 129 72.87 10.56 27.18
CA ASN A 129 73.84 9.64 26.58
C ASN A 129 73.46 9.34 25.11
N PRO A 130 74.25 9.80 24.12
CA PRO A 130 73.99 9.58 22.69
C PRO A 130 74.07 8.12 22.25
N ARG A 131 74.69 7.23 23.04
CA ARG A 131 74.82 5.80 22.73
C ARG A 131 73.74 4.93 23.39
N GLN A 132 72.82 5.52 24.16
CA GLN A 132 71.75 4.78 24.81
C GLN A 132 70.49 4.82 23.95
N SER A 133 70.04 3.65 23.49
CA SER A 133 68.70 3.45 22.91
C SER A 133 67.78 2.91 24.01
N PRO A 134 66.94 3.76 24.62
CA PRO A 134 66.03 3.33 25.67
C PRO A 134 64.96 2.43 25.05
N ARG A 135 64.69 1.29 25.69
CA ARG A 135 63.53 0.49 25.34
C ARG A 135 62.28 1.23 25.79
N THR A 136 61.47 1.68 24.85
CA THR A 136 60.12 2.15 25.14
C THR A 136 59.24 0.96 25.54
N TYR A 137 58.28 1.20 26.43
CA TYR A 137 57.25 0.22 26.74
C TYR A 137 56.48 -0.15 25.46
N THR A 138 56.04 -1.41 25.35
CA THR A 138 55.12 -1.80 24.27
C THR A 138 53.79 -1.09 24.51
N GLY A 139 53.37 -0.25 23.57
CA GLY A 139 52.10 0.49 23.68
C GLY A 139 50.87 -0.42 23.66
N ASN A 140 49.69 0.15 23.90
CA ASN A 140 48.40 -0.54 24.02
C ASN A 140 47.82 -0.98 22.66
N TRP A 141 48.66 -1.21 21.65
CA TRP A 141 48.25 -1.48 20.27
C TRP A 141 47.38 -2.73 20.14
N LYS A 142 47.63 -3.77 20.95
CA LYS A 142 46.82 -5.01 20.94
C LYS A 142 45.39 -4.74 21.38
N GLU A 143 45.23 -4.13 22.56
CA GLU A 143 43.93 -3.71 23.12
C GLU A 143 43.18 -2.80 22.14
N ARG A 144 43.86 -1.77 21.58
CA ARG A 144 43.25 -0.87 20.58
C ARG A 144 42.82 -1.61 19.31
N THR A 145 43.60 -2.58 18.86
CA THR A 145 43.26 -3.38 17.66
C THR A 145 42.05 -4.25 17.92
N GLU A 146 41.95 -4.87 19.10
CA GLU A 146 40.79 -5.67 19.51
C GLU A 146 39.53 -4.82 19.62
N ILE A 147 39.60 -3.65 20.28
CA ILE A 147 38.44 -2.74 20.39
C ILE A 147 38.00 -2.25 19.01
N ARG A 148 38.94 -1.90 18.11
CA ARG A 148 38.60 -1.52 16.72
C ARG A 148 37.89 -2.63 15.96
N LYS A 149 38.40 -3.87 16.06
CA LYS A 149 37.78 -5.04 15.42
C LYS A 149 36.36 -5.28 15.96
N ARG A 150 36.19 -5.22 17.28
CA ARG A 150 34.88 -5.36 17.94
C ARG A 150 33.91 -4.26 17.50
N ASN A 151 34.36 -3.01 17.51
CA ASN A 151 33.54 -1.87 17.08
C ASN A 151 33.10 -1.98 15.61
N ALA A 152 33.98 -2.47 14.71
CA ALA A 152 33.63 -2.69 13.31
C ALA A 152 32.54 -3.77 13.15
N ILE A 153 32.62 -4.86 13.92
CA ILE A 153 31.60 -5.93 13.90
C ILE A 153 30.26 -5.41 14.41
N ILE A 154 30.25 -4.70 15.54
CA ILE A 154 29.02 -4.17 16.16
C ILE A 154 28.39 -3.10 15.26
N SER A 155 29.19 -2.19 14.69
CA SER A 155 28.72 -1.19 13.73
C SER A 155 28.06 -1.84 12.52
N LYS A 156 28.63 -2.95 12.00
CA LYS A 156 28.02 -3.72 10.91
C LYS A 156 26.70 -4.37 11.33
N ARG A 157 26.63 -4.95 12.53
CA ARG A 157 25.39 -5.53 13.09
C ARG A 157 24.31 -4.46 13.22
N LEU A 158 24.63 -3.31 13.81
CA LEU A 158 23.70 -2.19 13.97
C LEU A 158 23.21 -1.66 12.62
N ALA A 159 24.10 -1.49 11.64
CA ALA A 159 23.72 -1.08 10.28
C ALA A 159 22.73 -2.07 9.64
N SER A 160 22.90 -3.38 9.86
CA SER A 160 21.94 -4.38 9.39
C SER A 160 20.56 -4.23 10.05
N ARG A 161 20.50 -3.88 11.34
CA ARG A 161 19.24 -3.63 12.06
C ARG A 161 18.53 -2.39 11.54
N ARG A 162 19.30 -1.31 11.34
CA ARG A 162 18.80 -0.07 10.72
C ARG A 162 18.22 -0.35 9.33
N SER A 163 18.91 -1.14 8.51
CA SER A 163 18.42 -1.52 7.18
C SER A 163 17.13 -2.33 7.24
N LEU A 164 17.01 -3.28 8.17
CA LEU A 164 15.80 -4.09 8.34
C LEU A 164 14.59 -3.20 8.68
N ILE A 165 14.75 -2.32 9.68
CA ILE A 165 13.69 -1.41 10.11
C ILE A 165 13.31 -0.47 8.96
N TYR A 166 14.31 0.14 8.31
CA TYR A 166 14.09 1.09 7.23
C TYR A 166 13.35 0.45 6.04
N GLN A 167 13.77 -0.73 5.59
CA GLN A 167 13.13 -1.44 4.47
C GLN A 167 11.68 -1.81 4.79
N TYR A 168 11.41 -2.28 6.01
CA TYR A 168 10.05 -2.62 6.44
C TYR A 168 9.14 -1.37 6.47
N VAL A 169 9.59 -0.29 7.11
CA VAL A 169 8.80 0.94 7.24
C VAL A 169 8.58 1.58 5.88
N LEU A 170 9.61 1.63 5.02
CA LEU A 170 9.49 2.18 3.67
C LEU A 170 8.47 1.41 2.83
N LYS A 171 8.50 0.07 2.90
CA LYS A 171 7.51 -0.77 2.21
C LYS A 171 6.10 -0.45 2.68
N LYS A 172 5.89 -0.36 4.01
CA LYS A 172 4.58 -0.05 4.58
C LYS A 172 4.10 1.37 4.27
N TYR A 173 4.99 2.35 4.33
CA TYR A 173 4.70 3.73 3.94
C TYR A 173 4.20 3.80 2.49
N LEU A 174 4.90 3.13 1.56
CA LEU A 174 4.49 3.10 0.17
C LEU A 174 3.13 2.42 0.00
N GLU A 175 2.93 1.24 0.59
CA GLU A 175 1.63 0.53 0.56
C GLU A 175 0.48 1.41 1.05
N LEU A 176 0.64 2.06 2.20
CA LEU A 176 -0.38 2.94 2.78
C LEU A 176 -0.62 4.19 1.92
N ARG A 177 0.45 4.81 1.42
CA ARG A 177 0.34 6.00 0.58
C ARG A 177 -0.38 5.71 -0.74
N PHE A 178 -0.12 4.58 -1.38
CA PHE A 178 -0.84 4.17 -2.60
C PHE A 178 -2.31 3.85 -2.33
N SER A 179 -2.62 3.22 -1.19
CA SER A 179 -4.01 2.97 -0.78
C SER A 179 -4.77 4.29 -0.61
N ASN A 180 -4.22 5.24 0.14
CA ASN A 180 -4.86 6.52 0.40
C ASN A 180 -5.06 7.34 -0.89
N ILE A 181 -4.07 7.39 -1.79
CA ILE A 181 -4.22 8.09 -3.08
C ILE A 181 -5.39 7.51 -3.90
N SER A 182 -5.52 6.18 -3.95
CA SER A 182 -6.56 5.52 -4.74
C SER A 182 -7.95 5.74 -4.13
N ASP A 183 -8.03 5.66 -2.80
CA ASP A 183 -9.26 5.93 -2.05
C ASP A 183 -9.69 7.39 -2.19
N ASP A 184 -8.77 8.35 -2.14
CA ASP A 184 -9.05 9.78 -2.28
C ASP A 184 -9.56 10.13 -3.68
N ILE A 185 -8.94 9.59 -4.73
CA ILE A 185 -9.39 9.82 -6.12
C ILE A 185 -10.81 9.28 -6.29
N PHE A 186 -11.07 8.06 -5.82
CA PHE A 186 -12.39 7.46 -5.96
C PHE A 186 -13.43 8.16 -5.07
N ALA A 187 -13.08 8.58 -3.87
CA ALA A 187 -13.95 9.36 -2.99
C ALA A 187 -14.34 10.70 -3.61
N ASN A 188 -13.39 11.43 -4.18
CA ASN A 188 -13.65 12.70 -4.87
C ASN A 188 -14.55 12.53 -6.09
N ILE A 189 -14.36 11.47 -6.88
CA ILE A 189 -15.25 11.16 -8.00
C ILE A 189 -16.63 10.81 -7.46
N ARG A 190 -16.70 9.99 -6.42
CA ARG A 190 -17.96 9.55 -5.80
C ARG A 190 -18.81 10.71 -5.30
N GLU A 191 -18.20 11.63 -4.54
CA GLU A 191 -18.91 12.79 -4.00
C GLU A 191 -19.54 13.65 -5.10
N LYS A 192 -18.79 13.92 -6.19
CA LYS A 192 -19.29 14.68 -7.33
C LYS A 192 -20.43 13.97 -8.07
N VAL A 193 -20.31 12.65 -8.24
CA VAL A 193 -21.33 11.85 -8.94
C VAL A 193 -22.60 11.74 -8.10
N ASP A 194 -22.48 11.48 -6.79
CA ASP A 194 -23.62 11.38 -5.88
C ASP A 194 -24.39 12.70 -5.78
N GLU A 195 -23.69 13.84 -5.72
CA GLU A 195 -24.33 15.17 -5.72
C GLU A 195 -25.16 15.41 -7.00
N ASN A 196 -24.60 15.08 -8.17
CA ASN A 196 -25.27 15.30 -9.45
C ASN A 196 -26.43 14.32 -9.68
N ILE A 197 -26.28 13.05 -9.28
CA ILE A 197 -27.38 12.06 -9.36
C ILE A 197 -28.55 12.52 -8.47
N GLY A 198 -28.26 13.00 -7.26
CA GLY A 198 -29.28 13.51 -6.34
C GLY A 198 -30.11 14.65 -6.92
N LYS A 199 -29.51 15.50 -7.76
CA LYS A 199 -30.19 16.62 -8.43
C LYS A 199 -31.00 16.18 -9.66
N LEU A 200 -30.46 15.31 -10.50
CA LEU A 200 -31.02 15.00 -11.83
C LEU A 200 -31.90 13.75 -11.86
N VAL A 201 -31.57 12.72 -11.08
CA VAL A 201 -32.25 11.41 -11.11
C VAL A 201 -32.39 10.84 -9.69
N PRO A 202 -33.28 11.40 -8.86
CA PRO A 202 -33.44 10.96 -7.46
C PRO A 202 -33.86 9.49 -7.34
N ASP A 203 -34.66 8.98 -8.28
CA ASP A 203 -35.08 7.58 -8.31
C ASP A 203 -33.90 6.61 -8.50
N SER A 204 -32.85 7.03 -9.22
CA SER A 204 -31.64 6.22 -9.42
C SER A 204 -30.83 6.05 -8.14
N VAL A 205 -30.90 6.98 -7.18
CA VAL A 205 -30.22 6.85 -5.88
C VAL A 205 -30.68 5.59 -5.13
N THR A 206 -32.00 5.34 -5.13
CA THR A 206 -32.56 4.13 -4.49
C THR A 206 -32.07 2.85 -5.17
N ARG A 207 -31.90 2.88 -6.49
CA ARG A 207 -31.40 1.75 -7.28
C ARG A 207 -29.91 1.51 -7.03
N PHE A 208 -29.11 2.56 -6.83
CA PHE A 208 -27.70 2.41 -6.44
C PHE A 208 -27.54 1.74 -5.08
N ASN A 209 -28.35 2.11 -4.09
CA ASN A 209 -28.34 1.43 -2.78
C ASN A 209 -28.67 -0.06 -2.91
N ALA A 210 -29.69 -0.40 -3.70
CA ALA A 210 -30.02 -1.80 -3.98
C ALA A 210 -28.87 -2.55 -4.69
N VAL A 211 -28.17 -1.90 -5.63
CA VAL A 211 -26.97 -2.46 -6.27
C VAL A 211 -25.88 -2.79 -5.24
N TYR A 212 -25.61 -1.90 -4.29
CA TYR A 212 -24.64 -2.16 -3.22
C TYR A 212 -25.03 -3.35 -2.33
N GLU A 213 -26.32 -3.47 -1.97
CA GLU A 213 -26.83 -4.62 -1.21
C GLU A 213 -26.67 -5.93 -2.01
N TYR A 214 -26.98 -5.90 -3.31
CA TYR A 214 -26.83 -7.06 -4.17
C TYR A 214 -25.37 -7.51 -4.32
N LEU A 215 -24.42 -6.59 -4.46
CA LEU A 215 -22.99 -6.90 -4.55
C LEU A 215 -22.42 -7.50 -3.25
N ASN A 216 -22.93 -7.07 -2.09
CA ASN A 216 -22.48 -7.57 -0.80
C ASN A 216 -23.02 -8.98 -0.48
N SER A 217 -24.10 -9.39 -1.14
CA SER A 217 -24.64 -10.73 -0.96
C SER A 217 -23.76 -11.81 -1.63
N GLU A 218 -23.82 -13.03 -1.09
CA GLU A 218 -23.13 -14.20 -1.65
C GLU A 218 -23.96 -14.94 -2.71
N ASN A 219 -25.16 -14.46 -3.03
CA ASN A 219 -26.04 -15.08 -4.01
C ASN A 219 -25.68 -14.62 -5.44
N THR A 220 -25.44 -15.58 -6.33
CA THR A 220 -25.13 -15.34 -7.75
C THR A 220 -26.24 -14.62 -8.49
N GLU A 221 -27.51 -14.85 -8.14
CA GLU A 221 -28.67 -14.19 -8.77
C GLU A 221 -28.70 -12.68 -8.45
N ASN A 222 -28.26 -12.30 -7.25
CA ASN A 222 -28.19 -10.90 -6.86
C ASN A 222 -27.15 -10.15 -7.70
N TRP A 223 -26.05 -10.79 -8.10
CA TRP A 223 -25.08 -10.16 -8.99
C TRP A 223 -25.66 -9.89 -10.38
N SER A 224 -26.49 -10.80 -10.92
CA SER A 224 -27.25 -10.53 -12.15
C SER A 224 -28.26 -9.40 -11.97
N ASN A 225 -28.95 -9.34 -10.82
CA ASN A 225 -29.87 -8.25 -10.49
C ASN A 225 -29.16 -6.88 -10.38
N ALA A 226 -27.92 -6.86 -9.90
CA ALA A 226 -27.08 -5.66 -9.87
C ALA A 226 -26.78 -5.15 -11.30
N ILE A 227 -26.43 -6.05 -12.22
CA ILE A 227 -26.19 -5.69 -13.63
C ILE A 227 -27.46 -5.16 -14.31
N HIS A 228 -28.62 -5.81 -14.08
CA HIS A 228 -29.90 -5.32 -14.57
C HIS A 228 -30.24 -3.92 -14.01
N SER A 229 -29.92 -3.67 -12.74
CA SER A 229 -30.12 -2.38 -12.11
C SER A 229 -29.21 -1.30 -12.71
N CYS A 230 -27.95 -1.63 -13.05
CA CYS A 230 -27.04 -0.72 -13.77
C CYS A 230 -27.61 -0.28 -15.12
N ARG A 231 -28.16 -1.22 -15.90
CA ARG A 231 -28.84 -0.89 -17.17
C ARG A 231 -30.01 0.05 -16.95
N ARG A 232 -30.85 -0.22 -15.95
CA ARG A 232 -32.01 0.62 -15.62
C ARG A 232 -31.61 2.03 -15.20
N ILE A 233 -30.50 2.18 -14.47
CA ILE A 233 -29.95 3.49 -14.10
C ILE A 233 -29.53 4.27 -15.36
N LEU A 234 -28.87 3.62 -16.33
CA LEU A 234 -28.54 4.26 -17.61
C LEU A 234 -29.79 4.65 -18.41
N GLU A 235 -30.84 3.84 -18.37
CA GLU A 235 -32.13 4.17 -18.98
C GLU A 235 -32.81 5.38 -18.31
N ASP A 236 -32.79 5.46 -16.97
CA ASP A 236 -33.32 6.61 -16.24
C ASP A 236 -32.52 7.89 -16.55
N LEU A 237 -31.19 7.80 -16.57
CA LEU A 237 -30.32 8.92 -16.91
C LEU A 237 -30.55 9.38 -18.35
N ALA A 238 -30.68 8.44 -19.30
CA ALA A 238 -31.06 8.78 -20.67
C ALA A 238 -32.41 9.51 -20.71
N ASN A 239 -33.40 9.09 -19.93
CA ASN A 239 -34.71 9.75 -19.90
C ASN A 239 -34.66 11.16 -19.30
N ALA A 240 -33.81 11.39 -18.29
CA ALA A 240 -33.66 12.69 -17.66
C ALA A 240 -32.90 13.68 -18.55
N VAL A 241 -31.85 13.20 -19.22
CA VAL A 241 -30.93 14.04 -20.00
C VAL A 241 -31.40 14.21 -21.45
N TYR A 242 -31.98 13.18 -22.06
CA TYR A 242 -32.48 13.20 -23.43
C TYR A 242 -33.74 12.32 -23.58
N PRO A 243 -34.93 12.90 -23.31
CA PRO A 243 -36.20 12.19 -23.41
C PRO A 243 -36.41 11.53 -24.79
N PRO A 244 -37.17 10.43 -24.89
CA PRO A 244 -37.48 9.80 -26.17
C PRO A 244 -38.12 10.80 -27.13
N ASN A 245 -37.56 10.91 -28.34
CA ASN A 245 -37.98 11.84 -29.39
C ASN A 245 -38.07 11.10 -30.73
N GLU A 246 -38.63 11.77 -31.75
CA GLU A 246 -38.69 11.23 -33.11
C GLU A 246 -37.29 10.95 -33.69
N ASP A 247 -37.19 9.88 -34.48
CA ASP A 247 -35.94 9.42 -35.09
C ASP A 247 -35.26 10.54 -35.91
N LYS A 248 -33.98 10.77 -35.65
CA LYS A 248 -33.17 11.73 -36.42
C LYS A 248 -32.45 11.01 -37.56
N GLN A 249 -32.53 11.57 -38.76
CA GLN A 249 -31.65 11.18 -39.86
C GLN A 249 -30.35 11.96 -39.76
N LYS A 250 -29.22 11.26 -39.65
CA LYS A 250 -27.89 11.87 -39.71
C LYS A 250 -27.05 11.20 -40.80
N VAL A 251 -26.15 11.99 -41.39
CA VAL A 251 -25.13 11.46 -42.30
C VAL A 251 -23.86 11.21 -41.48
N ILE A 252 -23.55 9.94 -41.24
CA ILE A 252 -22.31 9.52 -40.58
C ILE A 252 -21.45 8.84 -41.64
N ASP A 253 -20.20 9.29 -41.81
CA ASP A 253 -19.26 8.76 -42.83
C ASP A 253 -19.83 8.70 -44.27
N GLY A 254 -20.69 9.67 -44.64
CA GLY A 254 -21.28 9.76 -45.97
C GLY A 254 -22.48 8.84 -46.23
N GLN A 255 -22.99 8.13 -45.22
CA GLN A 255 -24.22 7.33 -45.31
C GLN A 255 -25.33 7.93 -44.44
N GLU A 256 -26.53 8.08 -45.04
CA GLU A 256 -27.76 8.39 -44.32
C GLU A 256 -28.11 7.24 -43.37
N THR A 257 -27.96 7.48 -42.08
CA THR A 257 -28.29 6.53 -41.02
C THR A 257 -29.40 7.12 -40.15
N THR A 258 -30.49 6.39 -40.02
CA THR A 258 -31.57 6.72 -39.09
C THR A 258 -31.14 6.33 -37.69
N ILE A 259 -30.90 7.33 -36.84
CA ILE A 259 -30.63 7.12 -35.43
C ILE A 259 -31.97 6.95 -34.74
N LYS A 260 -32.26 5.71 -34.33
CA LYS A 260 -33.45 5.42 -33.53
C LYS A 260 -33.33 6.03 -32.14
N LEU A 261 -34.28 6.90 -31.79
CA LEU A 261 -34.33 7.62 -30.51
C LEU A 261 -35.46 7.12 -29.60
N ASP A 262 -35.95 5.92 -29.87
CA ASP A 262 -36.96 5.23 -29.07
C ASP A 262 -36.49 4.92 -27.63
N LYS A 263 -37.47 4.60 -26.76
CA LYS A 263 -37.25 4.22 -25.36
C LYS A 263 -36.19 3.12 -25.19
N GLU A 264 -36.17 2.13 -26.08
CA GLU A 264 -35.25 0.99 -26.05
C GLU A 264 -33.80 1.35 -26.42
N HIS A 265 -33.58 2.44 -27.16
CA HIS A 265 -32.26 2.85 -27.67
C HIS A 265 -31.60 3.90 -26.78
N TYR A 266 -31.59 3.67 -25.46
CA TYR A 266 -31.02 4.60 -24.47
C TYR A 266 -29.55 4.96 -24.73
N ILE A 267 -28.74 4.02 -25.23
CA ILE A 267 -27.32 4.27 -25.61
C ILE A 267 -27.22 5.34 -26.71
N ASN A 268 -28.07 5.25 -27.75
CA ASN A 268 -28.05 6.19 -28.86
C ASN A 268 -28.50 7.58 -28.41
N ARG A 269 -29.46 7.66 -27.49
CA ARG A 269 -29.91 8.92 -26.89
C ARG A 269 -28.81 9.61 -26.08
N ILE A 270 -28.06 8.85 -25.28
CA ILE A 270 -26.92 9.38 -24.52
C ILE A 270 -25.80 9.83 -25.46
N LEU A 271 -25.51 9.07 -26.52
CA LEU A 271 -24.52 9.49 -27.54
C LEU A 271 -24.90 10.82 -28.19
N GLU A 272 -26.18 10.98 -28.57
CA GLU A 272 -26.68 12.21 -29.17
C GLU A 272 -26.51 13.39 -28.21
N PHE A 273 -26.89 13.23 -26.95
CA PHE A 273 -26.67 14.25 -25.92
C PHE A 273 -25.20 14.64 -25.77
N ILE A 274 -24.28 13.67 -25.75
CA ILE A 274 -22.83 13.94 -25.65
C ILE A 274 -22.36 14.76 -26.87
N THR A 275 -22.86 14.44 -28.06
CA THR A 275 -22.50 15.19 -29.28
C THR A 275 -23.05 16.62 -29.30
N GLU A 276 -24.23 16.85 -28.72
CA GLU A 276 -24.85 18.17 -28.66
C GLU A 276 -24.28 19.04 -27.52
N SER A 277 -23.85 18.43 -26.43
CA SER A 277 -23.47 19.15 -25.20
C SER A 277 -21.98 19.44 -25.05
N SER A 278 -21.12 18.72 -25.78
CA SER A 278 -19.66 18.86 -25.69
C SER A 278 -19.09 19.52 -26.94
N ASP A 279 -18.31 20.59 -26.78
CA ASP A 279 -17.60 21.25 -27.89
C ASP A 279 -16.30 20.49 -28.29
N SER A 280 -15.83 19.57 -27.44
CA SER A 280 -14.55 18.85 -27.63
C SER A 280 -14.74 17.51 -28.34
N GLN A 281 -14.27 17.42 -29.58
CA GLN A 281 -14.34 16.19 -30.37
C GLN A 281 -13.55 15.02 -29.74
N THR A 282 -12.50 15.30 -28.97
CA THR A 282 -11.73 14.27 -28.24
C THR A 282 -12.55 13.70 -27.10
N TYR A 283 -13.25 14.55 -26.34
CA TYR A 283 -14.09 14.13 -25.22
C TYR A 283 -15.26 13.27 -25.70
N GLN A 284 -15.96 13.71 -26.75
CA GLN A 284 -17.04 12.94 -27.39
C GLN A 284 -16.58 11.54 -27.80
N ARG A 285 -15.37 11.43 -28.37
CA ARG A 285 -14.81 10.14 -28.80
C ARG A 285 -14.50 9.22 -27.63
N VAL A 286 -13.89 9.75 -26.56
CA VAL A 286 -13.54 8.98 -25.37
C VAL A 286 -14.80 8.47 -24.67
N VAL A 287 -15.69 9.37 -24.25
CA VAL A 287 -16.91 9.00 -23.51
C VAL A 287 -17.85 8.18 -24.39
N GLY A 288 -17.98 8.51 -25.68
CA GLY A 288 -18.78 7.74 -26.63
C GLY A 288 -18.25 6.32 -26.85
N SER A 289 -16.93 6.12 -26.88
CA SER A 289 -16.32 4.78 -26.97
C SER A 289 -16.53 3.97 -25.69
N GLN A 290 -16.42 4.61 -24.52
CA GLN A 290 -16.66 3.97 -23.23
C GLN A 290 -18.12 3.58 -23.06
N LEU A 291 -19.06 4.44 -23.47
CA LEU A 291 -20.49 4.15 -23.44
C LEU A 291 -20.83 2.94 -24.31
N LYS A 292 -20.30 2.86 -25.54
CA LYS A 292 -20.49 1.69 -26.41
C LYS A 292 -19.91 0.43 -25.77
N PHE A 293 -18.68 0.50 -25.27
CA PHE A 293 -18.02 -0.63 -24.59
C PHE A 293 -18.83 -1.14 -23.39
N ILE A 294 -19.32 -0.23 -22.54
CA ILE A 294 -20.13 -0.58 -21.36
C ILE A 294 -21.47 -1.18 -21.80
N GLY A 295 -22.13 -0.59 -22.80
CA GLY A 295 -23.36 -1.13 -23.37
C GLY A 295 -23.23 -2.54 -23.93
N ASP A 296 -22.18 -2.79 -24.72
CA ASP A 296 -21.89 -4.11 -25.30
C ASP A 296 -21.57 -5.13 -24.21
N ARG A 297 -20.79 -4.72 -23.19
CA ARG A 297 -20.44 -5.58 -22.04
C ARG A 297 -21.67 -5.92 -21.20
N LEU A 298 -22.52 -4.94 -20.89
CA LEU A 298 -23.79 -5.14 -20.18
C LEU A 298 -24.66 -6.14 -20.94
N ASN A 299 -24.89 -5.91 -22.23
CA ASN A 299 -25.73 -6.78 -23.05
C ASN A 299 -25.16 -8.20 -23.15
N SER A 300 -23.84 -8.34 -23.30
CA SER A 300 -23.19 -9.65 -23.36
C SER A 300 -23.37 -10.44 -22.06
N LEU A 301 -23.24 -9.79 -20.91
CA LEU A 301 -23.37 -10.45 -19.60
C LEU A 301 -24.83 -10.75 -19.24
N LEU A 302 -25.77 -9.86 -19.58
CA LEU A 302 -27.20 -10.14 -19.44
C LEU A 302 -27.63 -11.32 -20.32
N ASN A 303 -27.16 -11.36 -21.58
CA ASN A 303 -27.44 -12.46 -22.50
C ASN A 303 -26.84 -13.78 -22.02
N ALA A 304 -25.66 -13.76 -21.40
CA ALA A 304 -25.05 -14.92 -20.78
C ALA A 304 -25.88 -15.41 -19.57
N SER A 305 -26.36 -14.48 -18.72
CA SER A 305 -27.20 -14.80 -17.56
C SER A 305 -28.55 -15.43 -17.95
N HIS A 306 -29.16 -15.00 -19.06
CA HIS A 306 -30.45 -15.53 -19.53
C HIS A 306 -30.37 -16.91 -20.20
N LYS A 307 -29.20 -17.31 -20.72
CA LYS A 307 -29.06 -18.55 -21.50
C LYS A 307 -28.90 -19.83 -20.66
N GLY A 308 -28.90 -19.73 -19.32
CA GLY A 308 -28.99 -20.90 -18.43
C GLY A 308 -27.87 -21.95 -18.60
N THR A 309 -26.79 -21.62 -19.30
CA THR A 309 -25.65 -22.52 -19.47
C THR A 309 -24.72 -22.36 -18.28
N HIS A 310 -24.56 -23.45 -17.53
CA HIS A 310 -23.71 -23.61 -16.34
C HIS A 310 -22.20 -23.27 -16.52
N ALA A 311 -21.80 -22.54 -17.55
CA ALA A 311 -20.41 -22.24 -17.90
C ALA A 311 -20.00 -20.77 -17.73
N THR A 312 -20.92 -19.85 -17.40
CA THR A 312 -20.55 -18.44 -17.17
C THR A 312 -21.36 -17.85 -16.03
N ILE A 313 -21.12 -18.36 -14.82
CA ILE A 313 -21.55 -17.68 -13.60
C ILE A 313 -20.92 -16.29 -13.65
N VAL A 314 -21.73 -15.24 -13.63
CA VAL A 314 -21.26 -13.86 -13.48
C VAL A 314 -20.37 -13.84 -12.24
N SER A 315 -19.08 -13.58 -12.38
CA SER A 315 -18.20 -13.48 -11.22
C SER A 315 -18.58 -12.25 -10.40
N LYS A 316 -18.44 -12.33 -9.08
CA LYS A 316 -18.52 -11.14 -8.21
C LYS A 316 -17.59 -10.04 -8.70
N ASP A 317 -16.40 -10.40 -9.21
CA ASP A 317 -15.45 -9.44 -9.78
C ASP A 317 -15.99 -8.75 -11.05
N ASP A 318 -16.68 -9.49 -11.92
CA ASP A 318 -17.30 -8.92 -13.12
C ASP A 318 -18.44 -7.96 -12.79
N ALA A 319 -19.29 -8.35 -11.83
CA ALA A 319 -20.36 -7.49 -11.33
C ALA A 319 -19.81 -6.20 -10.70
N ASN A 320 -18.79 -6.31 -9.84
CA ASN A 320 -18.11 -5.16 -9.24
C ASN A 320 -17.54 -4.22 -10.30
N ARG A 321 -16.84 -4.75 -11.31
CA ARG A 321 -16.23 -3.92 -12.38
C ARG A 321 -17.29 -3.15 -13.17
N ILE A 322 -18.41 -3.79 -13.52
CA ILE A 322 -19.49 -3.15 -14.28
C ILE A 322 -20.11 -2.02 -13.48
N VAL A 323 -20.36 -2.23 -12.19
CA VAL A 323 -20.92 -1.21 -11.32
C VAL A 323 -19.98 -0.01 -11.26
N VAL A 324 -18.67 -0.25 -11.06
CA VAL A 324 -17.67 0.82 -11.09
C VAL A 324 -17.63 1.53 -12.43
N TYR A 325 -17.61 0.82 -13.56
CA TYR A 325 -17.61 1.46 -14.89
C TYR A 325 -18.88 2.26 -15.16
N THR A 326 -20.05 1.74 -14.77
CA THR A 326 -21.33 2.43 -14.91
C THR A 326 -21.32 3.72 -14.08
N TYR A 327 -20.79 3.65 -12.87
CA TYR A 327 -20.66 4.80 -11.98
C TYR A 327 -19.75 5.89 -12.56
N LEU A 328 -18.57 5.52 -13.07
CA LEU A 328 -17.64 6.45 -13.72
C LEU A 328 -18.25 7.07 -14.99
N LEU A 329 -18.88 6.26 -15.83
CA LEU A 329 -19.55 6.72 -17.05
C LEU A 329 -20.67 7.72 -16.76
N ILE A 330 -21.47 7.46 -15.72
CA ILE A 330 -22.52 8.38 -15.28
C ILE A 330 -21.89 9.70 -14.85
N GLY A 331 -20.79 9.66 -14.10
CA GLY A 331 -20.05 10.88 -13.74
C GLY A 331 -19.58 11.70 -14.93
N ASP A 332 -19.04 11.04 -15.95
CA ASP A 332 -18.62 11.71 -17.18
C ASP A 332 -19.82 12.35 -17.90
N ILE A 333 -20.93 11.62 -18.07
CA ILE A 333 -22.13 12.17 -18.73
C ILE A 333 -22.72 13.34 -17.94
N LEU A 334 -22.80 13.22 -16.61
CA LEU A 334 -23.34 14.27 -15.73
C LEU A 334 -22.44 15.51 -15.74
N SER A 335 -21.12 15.36 -15.93
CA SER A 335 -20.21 16.51 -16.05
C SER A 335 -20.48 17.39 -17.28
N LEU A 336 -21.17 16.86 -18.30
CA LEU A 336 -21.61 17.61 -19.48
C LEU A 336 -22.96 18.30 -19.30
N VAL A 337 -23.73 17.94 -18.26
CA VAL A 337 -24.99 18.59 -17.95
C VAL A 337 -24.64 19.97 -17.40
N LYS A 338 -24.78 20.99 -18.24
CA LYS A 338 -24.62 22.39 -17.83
C LYS A 338 -25.72 22.72 -16.81
N GLU A 339 -25.34 23.38 -15.72
CA GLU A 339 -26.28 23.94 -14.74
C GLU A 339 -27.32 24.87 -15.38
#